data_AF-A0A6N3FG87-F1
#
_entry.id   AF-A0A6N3FG87-F1
#
_cell.length_a   1.000
_cell.length_b   1.000
_cell.length_c   1.000
_cell.angle_alpha   90.00
_cell.angle_beta   90.00
_cell.angle_gamma   90.00
#
_symmetry.space_group_name_H-M   'P 1'
#
loop_
_entity.id
_entity.type
_entity.pdbx_description
1 polymer ?
#
loop_
_entity_poly.entity_id
_entity_poly.type
_entity_poly.pdbx_seq_one_letter_code
_entity_poly.pdbx_strand_id
1 'polypeptide(L)'
;MIENINEITEYLNTNKDNEEVVGLIKSFQQPLTRDVVETWCQDGDGRSWLDRNCDIYSNKAVKTAQENAIAKYEKETLPTKIDEAIKSKSTEGLTPEQQQLRELKKQLDDMKAEKEMAELLNINSNKLKEKGLDTSLAKYIKEDSDIEFFSNLINNSVQDGVKAKLGDSDYKPPKTNGNPLGKISWEDVTNGTASYADYKAQENKSI
;
A
#
# COMPACT_ATOMS: atom_id res chain seq x y z
N MET A 1 41.93 87.33 31.61
CA MET A 1 40.52 86.94 31.79
C MET A 1 40.49 85.44 31.83
N ILE A 2 39.93 84.84 32.88
CA ILE A 2 39.58 83.42 32.84
C ILE A 2 38.25 83.40 32.10
N GLU A 3 38.26 82.94 30.85
CA GLU A 3 37.03 82.70 30.09
C GLU A 3 36.17 81.69 30.86
N ASN A 4 34.88 81.97 30.94
CA ASN A 4 33.94 81.07 31.61
C ASN A 4 33.87 79.76 30.80
N ILE A 5 33.88 78.60 31.46
CA ILE A 5 33.81 77.29 30.81
C ILE A 5 32.63 77.17 29.83
N ASN A 6 31.56 77.92 30.09
CA ASN A 6 30.39 78.01 29.22
C ASN A 6 30.67 78.72 27.89
N GLU A 7 31.44 79.81 27.90
CA GLU A 7 31.83 80.56 26.68
C GLU A 7 32.76 79.72 25.80
N ILE A 8 33.70 79.00 26.43
CA ILE A 8 34.58 78.04 25.75
C ILE A 8 33.74 76.94 25.08
N THR A 9 32.75 76.40 25.80
CA THR A 9 31.87 75.34 25.28
C THR A 9 31.02 75.83 24.09
N GLU A 10 30.48 77.05 24.16
CA GLU A 10 29.69 77.64 23.09
C GLU A 10 30.53 77.91 21.83
N TYR A 11 31.76 78.40 22.02
CA TYR A 11 32.72 78.60 20.93
C TYR A 11 33.09 77.27 20.24
N LEU A 12 33.38 76.22 21.00
CA LEU A 12 33.71 74.90 20.46
C LEU A 12 32.54 74.27 19.69
N ASN A 13 31.31 74.41 20.18
CA ASN A 13 30.12 73.91 19.49
C ASN A 13 29.82 74.67 18.19
N THR A 14 30.03 75.99 18.18
CA THR A 14 29.82 76.84 17.01
C THR A 14 30.87 76.59 15.92
N ASN A 15 32.10 76.26 16.32
CA ASN A 15 33.24 76.07 15.41
C ASN A 15 33.64 74.59 15.26
N LYS A 16 32.74 73.65 15.53
CA LYS A 16 32.99 72.20 15.54
C LYS A 16 33.52 71.64 14.22
N ASP A 17 33.27 72.33 13.10
CA ASP A 17 33.67 71.92 11.75
C ASP A 17 34.88 72.73 11.23
N ASN A 18 35.41 73.67 12.03
CA ASN A 18 36.61 74.44 11.68
C ASN A 18 37.86 73.55 11.82
N GLU A 19 38.67 73.44 10.76
CA GLU A 19 39.83 72.54 10.71
C GLU A 19 40.86 72.80 11.83
N GLU A 20 41.08 74.05 12.23
CA GLU A 20 42.03 74.39 13.29
C GLU A 20 41.51 73.94 14.67
N VAL A 21 40.21 74.14 14.91
CA VAL A 21 39.54 73.71 16.15
C VAL A 21 39.48 72.19 16.22
N VAL A 22 39.17 71.52 15.11
CA VAL A 22 39.17 70.05 15.01
C VAL A 22 40.58 69.49 15.22
N GLY A 23 41.60 70.12 14.64
CA GLY A 23 43.00 69.73 14.81
C GLY A 23 43.46 69.86 16.26
N LEU A 24 43.08 70.95 16.92
CA LEU A 24 43.36 71.19 18.33
C LEU A 24 42.65 70.14 19.22
N ILE A 25 41.36 69.88 19.00
CA ILE A 25 40.61 68.85 19.75
C ILE A 25 41.25 67.47 19.57
N LYS A 26 41.61 67.08 18.34
CA LYS A 26 42.29 65.81 18.05
C LYS A 26 43.66 65.72 18.73
N SER A 27 44.36 66.84 18.88
CA SER A 27 45.66 66.86 19.59
C SER A 27 45.54 66.57 21.09
N PHE A 28 44.37 66.82 21.68
CA PHE A 28 44.07 66.51 23.08
C PHE A 28 43.41 65.14 23.28
N GLN A 29 42.96 64.49 22.20
CA GLN A 29 42.41 63.13 22.28
C GLN A 29 43.52 62.16 22.67
N GLN A 30 43.28 61.40 23.74
CA GLN A 30 44.16 60.32 24.13
C GLN A 30 44.25 59.29 22.99
N PRO A 31 45.42 58.65 22.77
CA PRO A 31 45.53 57.60 21.77
C PRO A 31 44.50 56.50 22.06
N LEU A 32 43.94 55.91 21.00
CA LEU A 32 42.99 54.81 21.14
C LEU A 32 43.76 53.59 21.66
N THR A 33 43.77 53.40 22.98
CA THR A 33 44.43 52.26 23.63
C THR A 33 43.44 51.11 23.80
N ARG A 34 43.98 49.90 23.98
CA ARG A 34 43.17 48.72 24.29
C ARG A 34 42.30 48.96 25.52
N ASP A 35 42.84 49.54 26.58
CA ASP A 35 42.13 49.75 27.84
C ASP A 35 40.93 50.70 27.66
N VAL A 36 41.07 51.75 26.84
CA VAL A 36 39.96 52.66 26.51
C VAL A 36 38.85 51.92 25.77
N VAL A 37 39.20 51.05 24.82
CA VAL A 37 38.22 50.24 24.08
C VAL A 37 37.59 49.18 24.98
N GLU A 38 38.36 48.59 25.89
CA GLU A 38 37.89 47.58 26.83
C GLU A 38 36.89 48.18 27.83
N THR A 39 37.21 49.34 28.42
CA THR A 39 36.27 50.10 29.27
C THR A 39 35.04 50.55 28.49
N TRP A 40 35.19 51.03 27.25
CA TRP A 40 34.03 51.41 26.42
C TRP A 40 33.12 50.21 26.08
N CYS A 41 33.70 49.02 25.90
CA CYS A 41 32.94 47.79 25.67
C CYS A 41 32.30 47.21 26.95
N GLN A 42 32.88 47.46 28.11
CA GLN A 42 32.39 46.96 29.40
C GLN A 42 31.30 47.86 29.99
N ASP A 43 31.56 49.17 30.02
CA ASP A 43 30.75 50.14 30.78
C ASP A 43 30.02 51.16 29.88
N GLY A 44 30.31 51.18 28.58
CA GLY A 44 29.75 52.14 27.62
C GLY A 44 28.87 51.53 26.53
N ASP A 45 28.48 52.37 25.55
CA ASP A 45 27.65 52.00 24.40
C ASP A 45 28.28 50.92 23.49
N GLY A 46 29.56 50.61 23.69
CA GLY A 46 30.28 49.58 22.96
C GLY A 46 29.85 48.16 23.28
N ARG A 47 29.14 47.95 24.39
CA ARG A 47 28.67 46.63 24.82
C ARG A 47 27.84 45.93 23.75
N SER A 48 26.88 46.62 23.15
CA SER A 48 26.02 46.07 22.09
C SER A 48 26.78 45.73 20.82
N TRP A 49 27.82 46.50 20.48
CA TRP A 49 28.70 46.17 19.36
C TRP A 49 29.51 44.91 19.65
N LEU A 50 30.09 44.80 20.85
CA LEU A 50 30.86 43.62 21.26
C LEU A 50 29.98 42.37 21.27
N ASP A 51 28.79 42.44 21.86
CA ASP A 51 27.83 41.31 21.90
C ASP A 51 27.46 40.83 20.50
N ARG A 52 27.11 41.74 19.60
CA ARG A 52 26.79 41.39 18.22
C ARG A 52 27.93 40.64 17.54
N ASN A 53 29.17 41.08 17.73
CA ASN A 53 30.33 40.40 17.13
C ASN A 53 30.55 39.04 17.76
N CYS A 54 30.50 38.94 19.09
CA CYS A 54 30.62 37.68 19.82
C CYS A 54 29.57 36.65 19.38
N ASP A 55 28.32 37.08 19.20
CA ASP A 55 27.23 36.21 18.74
C ASP A 55 27.45 35.71 17.32
N ILE A 56 27.92 36.58 16.40
CA ILE A 56 28.21 36.18 15.01
C ILE A 56 29.28 35.07 14.98
N TYR A 57 30.37 35.26 15.72
CA TYR A 57 31.46 34.28 15.73
C TYR A 57 31.08 33.00 16.48
N SER A 58 30.34 33.11 17.59
CA SER A 58 29.86 31.96 18.35
C SER A 58 28.89 31.11 17.51
N ASN A 59 27.92 31.75 16.85
CA ASN A 59 26.98 31.05 15.96
C ASN A 59 27.70 30.37 14.79
N LYS A 60 28.69 31.04 14.20
CA LYS A 60 29.51 30.46 13.13
C LYS A 60 30.30 29.24 13.63
N ALA A 61 30.89 29.31 14.81
CA ALA A 61 31.65 28.22 15.41
C ALA A 61 30.75 27.00 15.69
N VAL A 62 29.59 27.22 16.30
CA VAL A 62 28.60 26.16 16.58
C VAL A 62 28.11 25.51 15.28
N LYS A 63 27.75 26.33 14.27
CA LYS A 63 27.29 25.82 12.98
C LYS A 63 28.36 24.96 12.29
N THR A 64 29.59 25.45 12.25
CA THR A 64 30.73 24.73 11.65
C THR A 64 31.02 23.43 12.40
N ALA A 65 30.97 23.43 13.73
CA ALA A 65 31.17 22.24 14.55
C ALA A 65 30.06 21.20 14.30
N GLN A 66 28.81 21.64 14.19
CA GLN A 66 27.67 20.77 13.89
C GLN A 66 27.79 20.15 12.49
N GLU A 67 28.09 20.96 11.47
CA GLU A 67 28.31 20.48 10.10
C GLU A 67 29.44 19.44 10.04
N ASN A 68 30.56 19.70 10.71
CA ASN A 68 31.68 18.75 10.78
C ASN A 68 31.31 17.46 11.54
N ALA A 69 30.54 17.57 12.62
CA ALA A 69 30.09 16.40 13.39
C ALA A 69 29.15 15.52 12.56
N ILE A 70 28.22 16.13 11.80
CA ILE A 70 27.32 15.43 10.89
C ILE A 70 28.12 14.75 9.77
N ALA A 71 29.01 15.49 9.09
CA ALA A 71 29.84 14.94 8.03
C ALA A 71 30.71 13.76 8.51
N LYS A 72 31.27 13.85 9.72
CA LYS A 72 32.02 12.75 10.35
C LYS A 72 31.12 11.54 10.63
N TYR A 73 29.93 11.78 11.18
CA TYR A 73 28.98 10.70 11.45
C TYR A 73 28.56 9.98 10.17
N GLU A 74 28.24 10.73 9.11
CA GLU A 74 27.87 10.20 7.80
C GLU A 74 29.00 9.40 7.15
N LYS A 75 30.25 9.81 7.32
CA LYS A 75 31.40 9.15 6.70
C LYS A 75 31.90 7.92 7.46
N GLU A 76 31.93 7.98 8.79
CA GLU A 76 32.60 6.96 9.63
C GLU A 76 31.61 6.02 10.33
N THR A 77 30.57 6.58 10.94
CA THR A 77 29.68 5.82 11.83
C THR A 77 28.51 5.21 11.09
N LEU A 78 27.90 5.96 10.17
CA LEU A 78 26.71 5.53 9.44
C LEU A 78 26.97 4.28 8.57
N PRO A 79 28.07 4.17 7.79
CA PRO A 79 28.35 2.96 7.00
C PRO A 79 28.53 1.73 7.90
N THR A 80 29.27 1.88 9.00
CA THR A 80 29.47 0.79 9.98
C THR A 80 28.14 0.30 10.57
N LYS A 81 27.25 1.22 10.96
CA LYS A 81 25.91 0.87 11.48
C LYS A 81 25.03 0.21 10.42
N ILE A 82 25.12 0.66 9.18
CA ILE A 82 24.40 0.04 8.06
C ILE A 82 24.92 -1.39 7.84
N ASP A 83 26.24 -1.59 7.83
CA ASP A 83 26.85 -2.91 7.68
C ASP A 83 26.48 -3.87 8.82
N GLU A 84 26.47 -3.39 10.08
CA GLU A 84 26.00 -4.17 11.24
C GLU A 84 24.52 -4.54 11.13
N ALA A 85 23.67 -3.61 10.69
CA ALA A 85 22.25 -3.85 10.48
C ALA A 85 22.00 -4.82 9.30
N ILE A 86 22.80 -4.73 8.24
CA ILE A 86 22.75 -5.67 7.13
C ILE A 86 23.23 -7.05 7.60
N LYS A 87 24.33 -7.15 8.34
CA LYS A 87 24.84 -8.44 8.88
C LYS A 87 23.88 -9.10 9.86
N SER A 88 23.20 -8.32 10.70
CA SER A 88 22.20 -8.87 11.63
C SER A 88 20.92 -9.36 10.93
N LYS A 89 20.59 -8.82 9.74
CA LYS A 89 19.42 -9.24 8.95
C LYS A 89 19.75 -10.25 7.85
N SER A 90 20.95 -10.18 7.31
CA SER A 90 21.53 -11.13 6.36
C SER A 90 22.01 -12.35 7.14
N THR A 91 21.99 -13.50 6.51
CA THR A 91 22.29 -14.81 7.09
C THR A 91 23.74 -15.01 7.58
N GLU A 92 24.60 -14.00 7.46
CA GLU A 92 26.00 -14.02 7.92
C GLU A 92 26.10 -13.66 9.42
N GLY A 93 25.72 -14.62 10.26
CA GLY A 93 25.79 -14.48 11.73
C GLY A 93 24.94 -15.49 12.51
N LEU A 94 24.07 -16.26 11.82
CA LEU A 94 23.30 -17.32 12.48
C LEU A 94 24.18 -18.54 12.78
N THR A 95 24.08 -19.06 14.00
CA THR A 95 24.67 -20.37 14.34
C THR A 95 24.04 -21.46 13.46
N PRO A 96 24.73 -22.59 13.19
CA PRO A 96 24.21 -23.66 12.34
C PRO A 96 22.79 -24.12 12.72
N GLU A 97 22.48 -24.15 14.02
CA GLU A 97 21.16 -24.50 14.56
C GLU A 97 20.06 -23.50 14.16
N GLN A 98 20.37 -22.20 14.10
CA GLN A 98 19.37 -21.19 13.74
C GLN A 98 19.10 -21.16 12.22
N GLN A 99 20.10 -21.50 11.40
CA GLN A 99 19.90 -21.71 9.96
C GLN A 99 18.98 -22.92 9.72
N GLN A 100 19.25 -24.03 10.42
CA GLN A 100 18.37 -25.20 10.39
C GLN A 100 16.96 -24.87 10.88
N LEU A 101 16.81 -24.09 11.96
CA LEU A 101 15.50 -23.69 12.45
C LEU A 101 14.73 -22.83 11.44
N ARG A 102 15.40 -21.94 10.71
CA ARG A 102 14.78 -21.13 9.68
C ARG A 102 14.32 -21.96 8.49
N GLU A 103 15.16 -22.89 8.04
CA GLU A 103 14.83 -23.82 6.96
C GLU A 103 13.67 -24.73 7.37
N LEU A 104 13.71 -25.29 8.58
CA LEU A 104 12.63 -26.10 9.14
C LEU A 104 11.33 -25.30 9.27
N LYS A 105 11.38 -24.04 9.72
CA LYS A 105 10.19 -23.17 9.76
C LYS A 105 9.63 -22.93 8.37
N LYS A 106 10.49 -22.64 7.39
CA LYS A 106 10.08 -22.46 6.00
C LYS A 106 9.39 -23.71 5.46
N GLN A 107 9.99 -24.88 5.65
CA GLN A 107 9.40 -26.16 5.25
C GLN A 107 8.06 -26.43 5.95
N LEU A 108 7.93 -26.04 7.22
CA LEU A 108 6.70 -26.19 7.98
C LEU A 108 5.60 -25.26 7.44
N ASP A 109 5.95 -24.01 7.15
CA ASP A 109 5.01 -23.03 6.58
C ASP A 109 4.56 -23.43 5.17
N ASP A 110 5.49 -23.94 4.34
CA ASP A 110 5.17 -24.47 3.01
C ASP A 110 4.25 -25.70 3.11
N MET A 111 4.56 -26.66 4.01
CA MET A 111 3.69 -27.82 4.26
C MET A 111 2.30 -27.44 4.77
N LYS A 112 2.19 -26.42 5.62
CA LYS A 112 0.90 -25.92 6.10
C LYS A 112 0.09 -25.32 4.96
N ALA A 113 0.70 -24.49 4.13
CA ALA A 113 0.04 -23.89 2.99
C ALA A 113 -0.45 -24.95 1.99
N GLU A 114 0.37 -25.97 1.69
CA GLU A 114 -0.02 -27.10 0.84
C GLU A 114 -1.18 -27.90 1.44
N LYS A 115 -1.13 -28.15 2.75
CA LYS A 115 -2.18 -28.89 3.46
C LYS A 115 -3.50 -28.12 3.46
N GLU A 116 -3.47 -26.81 3.76
CA GLU A 116 -4.64 -25.94 3.71
C GLU A 116 -5.26 -25.92 2.31
N MET A 117 -4.44 -25.82 1.26
CA MET A 117 -4.90 -25.90 -0.12
C MET A 117 -5.53 -27.26 -0.44
N ALA A 118 -4.91 -28.36 0.00
CA ALA A 118 -5.45 -29.71 -0.21
C ALA A 118 -6.77 -29.93 0.54
N GLU A 119 -6.88 -29.44 1.78
CA GLU A 119 -8.11 -29.50 2.58
C GLU A 119 -9.23 -28.68 1.91
N LEU A 120 -8.96 -27.45 1.48
CA LEU A 120 -9.91 -26.62 0.75
C LEU A 120 -10.37 -27.27 -0.55
N LEU A 121 -9.43 -27.82 -1.34
CA LEU A 121 -9.75 -28.54 -2.57
C LEU A 121 -10.67 -29.74 -2.30
N ASN A 122 -10.40 -30.50 -1.25
CA ASN A 122 -11.21 -31.67 -0.88
C ASN A 122 -12.62 -31.25 -0.43
N ILE A 123 -12.71 -30.24 0.46
CA ILE A 123 -13.99 -29.69 0.92
C ILE A 123 -14.81 -29.19 -0.26
N ASN A 124 -14.21 -28.36 -1.13
CA ASN A 124 -14.89 -27.81 -2.30
C ASN A 124 -15.29 -28.89 -3.30
N SER A 125 -14.45 -29.91 -3.50
CA SER A 125 -14.78 -31.06 -4.35
C SER A 125 -16.01 -31.81 -3.83
N ASN A 126 -16.12 -32.00 -2.51
CA ASN A 126 -17.29 -32.66 -1.91
C ASN A 126 -18.55 -31.80 -2.09
N LYS A 127 -18.49 -30.50 -1.81
CA LYS A 127 -19.62 -29.57 -2.00
C LYS A 127 -20.09 -29.50 -3.46
N LEU A 128 -19.15 -29.48 -4.41
CA LEU A 128 -19.47 -29.53 -5.84
C LEU A 128 -20.18 -30.83 -6.22
N LYS A 129 -19.66 -31.96 -5.74
CA LYS A 129 -20.25 -33.28 -5.96
C LYS A 129 -21.68 -33.36 -5.41
N GLU A 130 -21.94 -32.81 -4.23
CA GLU A 130 -23.28 -32.72 -3.63
C GLU A 130 -24.26 -31.92 -4.49
N LYS A 131 -23.79 -30.87 -5.17
CA LYS A 131 -24.60 -30.07 -6.12
C LYS A 131 -24.60 -30.61 -7.55
N GLY A 132 -24.03 -31.79 -7.79
CA GLY A 132 -23.95 -32.40 -9.12
C GLY A 132 -23.05 -31.64 -10.10
N LEU A 133 -22.12 -30.82 -9.59
CA LEU A 133 -21.16 -30.05 -10.37
C LEU A 133 -19.83 -30.81 -10.49
N ASP A 134 -19.07 -30.50 -11.55
CA ASP A 134 -17.77 -31.13 -11.80
C ASP A 134 -16.75 -30.73 -10.71
N THR A 135 -16.12 -31.73 -10.09
CA THR A 135 -15.10 -31.55 -9.05
C THR A 135 -13.84 -30.87 -9.58
N SER A 136 -13.60 -30.88 -10.89
CA SER A 136 -12.50 -30.13 -11.52
C SER A 136 -12.59 -28.61 -11.28
N LEU A 137 -13.78 -28.11 -10.91
CA LEU A 137 -14.01 -26.72 -10.56
C LEU A 137 -13.51 -26.34 -9.16
N ALA A 138 -13.18 -27.31 -8.29
CA ALA A 138 -12.81 -27.06 -6.89
C ALA A 138 -11.64 -26.08 -6.74
N LYS A 139 -10.69 -26.08 -7.70
CA LYS A 139 -9.54 -25.17 -7.76
C LYS A 139 -9.89 -23.69 -7.98
N TYR A 140 -11.11 -23.40 -8.44
CA TYR A 140 -11.57 -22.04 -8.72
C TYR A 140 -12.48 -21.49 -7.64
N ILE A 141 -12.70 -22.24 -6.56
CA ILE A 141 -13.67 -21.92 -5.52
C ILE A 141 -12.89 -21.41 -4.31
N LYS A 142 -13.09 -20.15 -3.99
CA LYS A 142 -12.52 -19.49 -2.81
C LYS A 142 -13.56 -19.41 -1.70
N GLU A 143 -14.82 -19.20 -2.07
CA GLU A 143 -15.95 -19.08 -1.15
C GLU A 143 -17.15 -19.90 -1.65
N ASP A 144 -18.09 -20.18 -0.75
CA ASP A 144 -19.31 -20.95 -1.10
C ASP A 144 -20.19 -20.22 -2.14
N SER A 145 -20.08 -18.90 -2.23
CA SER A 145 -20.73 -18.06 -3.24
C SER A 145 -20.28 -18.41 -4.67
N ASP A 146 -19.04 -18.85 -4.86
CA ASP A 146 -18.52 -19.29 -6.17
C ASP A 146 -19.24 -20.56 -6.64
N ILE A 147 -19.58 -21.46 -5.71
CA ILE A 147 -20.32 -22.69 -6.02
C ILE A 147 -21.72 -22.34 -6.54
N GLU A 148 -22.38 -21.37 -5.91
CA GLU A 148 -23.70 -20.88 -6.35
C GLU A 148 -23.61 -20.21 -7.72
N PHE A 149 -22.57 -19.41 -7.94
CA PHE A 149 -22.31 -18.80 -9.25
C PHE A 149 -22.18 -19.86 -10.34
N PHE A 150 -21.33 -20.89 -10.16
CA PHE A 150 -21.18 -21.96 -11.15
C PHE A 150 -22.48 -22.75 -11.34
N SER A 151 -23.22 -23.02 -10.27
CA SER A 151 -24.51 -23.70 -10.36
C SER A 151 -25.50 -22.90 -11.22
N ASN A 152 -25.63 -21.61 -10.97
CA ASN A 152 -26.52 -20.73 -11.73
C ASN A 152 -26.09 -20.59 -13.18
N LEU A 153 -24.79 -20.42 -13.43
CA LEU A 153 -24.23 -20.30 -14.79
C LEU A 153 -24.53 -21.55 -15.63
N ILE A 154 -24.26 -22.74 -15.07
CA ILE A 154 -24.50 -24.01 -15.76
C ILE A 154 -26.00 -24.24 -15.96
N ASN A 155 -26.83 -24.01 -14.94
CA ASN A 155 -28.27 -24.18 -15.04
C ASN A 155 -28.88 -23.25 -16.10
N ASN A 156 -28.47 -21.97 -16.13
CA ASN A 156 -28.93 -21.03 -17.14
C ASN A 156 -28.48 -21.45 -18.54
N SER A 157 -27.22 -21.86 -18.72
CA SER A 157 -26.72 -22.33 -20.01
C SER A 157 -27.45 -23.58 -20.51
N VAL A 158 -27.78 -24.52 -19.61
CA VAL A 158 -28.57 -25.71 -19.95
C VAL A 158 -29.98 -25.30 -20.32
N GLN A 159 -30.63 -24.42 -19.53
CA GLN A 159 -31.98 -23.93 -19.86
C GLN A 159 -32.03 -23.21 -21.20
N ASP A 160 -31.04 -22.37 -21.51
CA ASP A 160 -30.96 -21.65 -22.77
C ASP A 160 -30.71 -22.62 -23.94
N GLY A 161 -29.85 -23.62 -23.75
CA GLY A 161 -29.63 -24.68 -24.74
C GLY A 161 -30.89 -25.52 -24.98
N VAL A 162 -31.59 -25.90 -23.92
CA VAL A 162 -32.88 -26.62 -23.96
C VAL A 162 -33.93 -25.77 -24.67
N LYS A 163 -34.08 -24.49 -24.32
CA LYS A 163 -34.97 -23.54 -25.03
C LYS A 163 -34.59 -23.35 -26.49
N ALA A 164 -33.30 -23.30 -26.83
CA ALA A 164 -32.86 -23.18 -28.21
C ALA A 164 -33.15 -24.45 -29.04
N LYS A 165 -33.10 -25.64 -28.41
CA LYS A 165 -33.38 -26.92 -29.07
C LYS A 165 -34.86 -27.27 -29.13
N LEU A 166 -35.62 -26.93 -28.10
CA LEU A 166 -37.06 -27.18 -28.02
C LEU A 166 -37.90 -26.02 -28.55
N GLY A 167 -37.36 -24.80 -28.60
CA GLY A 167 -38.09 -23.59 -29.01
C GLY A 167 -39.36 -23.33 -28.20
N ASP A 168 -40.21 -22.43 -28.70
CA ASP A 168 -41.66 -22.48 -28.47
C ASP A 168 -42.22 -23.72 -29.19
N SER A 169 -41.90 -24.92 -28.69
CA SER A 169 -42.41 -26.17 -29.25
C SER A 169 -43.93 -26.15 -29.24
N ASP A 170 -44.53 -25.73 -30.34
CA ASP A 170 -45.94 -25.95 -30.68
C ASP A 170 -46.19 -27.41 -31.08
N TYR A 171 -45.37 -28.33 -30.54
CA TYR A 171 -45.60 -29.75 -30.65
C TYR A 171 -46.78 -30.10 -29.75
N LYS A 172 -47.98 -29.96 -30.30
CA LYS A 172 -49.19 -30.62 -29.79
C LYS A 172 -49.01 -32.11 -30.10
N PRO A 173 -48.77 -32.99 -29.10
CA PRO A 173 -48.84 -34.42 -29.36
C PRO A 173 -50.18 -34.73 -30.05
N PRO A 174 -50.21 -35.58 -31.10
CA PRO A 174 -51.43 -35.85 -31.83
C PRO A 174 -52.53 -36.21 -30.84
N LYS A 175 -53.66 -35.49 -30.88
CA LYS A 175 -54.82 -35.87 -30.06
C LYS A 175 -55.24 -37.26 -30.50
N THR A 176 -54.94 -38.24 -29.66
CA THR A 176 -55.58 -39.54 -29.72
C THR A 176 -57.04 -39.32 -29.37
N ASN A 177 -57.91 -39.32 -30.39
CA ASN A 177 -59.35 -39.40 -30.21
C ASN A 177 -59.68 -40.78 -29.60
N GLY A 178 -59.47 -40.95 -28.30
CA GLY A 178 -59.89 -42.11 -27.52
C GLY A 178 -59.09 -43.41 -27.71
N ASN A 179 -58.17 -43.51 -28.68
CA ASN A 179 -57.38 -44.72 -28.88
C ASN A 179 -55.94 -44.62 -28.35
N PRO A 180 -55.47 -45.58 -27.53
CA PRO A 180 -54.06 -45.66 -27.14
C PRO A 180 -53.17 -45.74 -28.38
N LEU A 181 -52.12 -44.93 -28.42
CA LEU A 181 -51.09 -44.95 -29.47
C LEU A 181 -50.61 -46.39 -29.71
N GLY A 182 -50.74 -46.86 -30.96
CA GLY A 182 -50.27 -48.18 -31.38
C GLY A 182 -51.29 -49.31 -31.30
N LYS A 183 -52.54 -49.04 -30.92
CA LYS A 183 -53.63 -50.02 -31.02
C LYS A 183 -54.42 -49.82 -32.31
N ILE A 184 -54.69 -50.90 -33.02
CA ILE A 184 -55.59 -50.94 -34.18
C ILE A 184 -57.01 -50.71 -33.65
N SER A 185 -57.73 -49.78 -34.26
CA SER A 185 -59.14 -49.54 -33.93
C SER A 185 -60.07 -50.39 -34.78
N TRP A 186 -61.33 -50.55 -34.35
CA TRP A 186 -62.35 -51.19 -35.19
C TRP A 186 -62.58 -50.42 -36.51
N GLU A 187 -62.45 -49.09 -36.46
CA GLU A 187 -62.58 -48.22 -37.63
C GLU A 187 -61.51 -48.54 -38.69
N ASP A 188 -60.28 -48.87 -38.27
CA ASP A 188 -59.18 -49.27 -39.17
C ASP A 188 -59.45 -50.61 -39.87
N VAL A 189 -60.13 -51.54 -39.19
CA VAL A 189 -60.55 -52.82 -39.78
C VAL A 189 -61.63 -52.59 -40.83
N THR A 190 -62.61 -51.74 -40.53
CA THR A 190 -63.71 -51.44 -41.47
C THR A 190 -63.27 -50.63 -42.68
N ASN A 191 -62.23 -49.80 -42.54
CA ASN A 191 -61.66 -49.02 -43.64
C ASN A 191 -60.59 -49.78 -44.43
N GLY A 192 -60.30 -51.04 -44.08
CA GLY A 192 -59.34 -51.90 -44.78
C GLY A 192 -57.87 -51.52 -44.59
N THR A 193 -57.57 -50.61 -43.65
CA THR A 193 -56.21 -50.19 -43.31
C THR A 193 -55.53 -51.15 -42.32
N ALA A 194 -56.31 -52.05 -41.70
CA ALA A 194 -55.83 -53.11 -40.82
C ALA A 194 -56.65 -54.41 -40.96
N SER A 195 -56.05 -55.55 -40.62
CA SER A 195 -56.74 -56.85 -40.64
C SER A 195 -57.50 -57.11 -39.35
N TYR A 196 -58.66 -57.78 -39.46
CA TYR A 196 -59.43 -58.28 -38.31
C TYR A 196 -58.61 -59.20 -37.41
N ALA A 197 -57.71 -60.00 -38.01
CA ALA A 197 -56.83 -60.90 -37.26
C ALA A 197 -55.87 -60.14 -36.34
N ASP A 198 -55.33 -59.02 -36.82
CA ASP A 198 -54.39 -58.18 -36.07
C ASP A 198 -55.09 -57.41 -34.95
N TYR A 199 -56.34 -56.97 -35.18
CA TYR A 199 -57.18 -56.37 -34.14
C TYR A 199 -57.47 -57.36 -33.00
N LYS A 200 -57.88 -58.59 -33.31
CA LYS A 200 -58.14 -59.63 -32.29
C LYS A 200 -56.89 -60.10 -31.55
N ALA A 201 -55.74 -60.12 -32.22
CA ALA A 201 -54.47 -60.47 -31.58
C ALA A 201 -54.04 -59.45 -30.50
N GLN A 202 -54.53 -58.20 -30.57
CA GLN A 202 -54.25 -57.16 -29.58
C GLN A 202 -55.08 -57.28 -28.31
N GLU A 203 -56.35 -57.72 -28.41
CA GLU A 203 -57.19 -58.00 -27.25
C GLU A 203 -56.61 -59.15 -26.40
N ASN A 204 -56.04 -60.17 -27.05
CA ASN A 204 -55.47 -61.34 -26.36
C ASN A 204 -54.10 -61.11 -25.71
N LYS A 205 -53.44 -59.97 -25.96
CA LYS A 205 -52.14 -59.61 -25.36
C LYS A 205 -52.26 -58.72 -24.12
N SER A 206 -53.46 -58.34 -23.71
CA SER A 206 -53.70 -57.62 -22.46
C SER A 206 -54.05 -58.60 -21.33
N ILE A 207 -53.03 -59.30 -20.82
CA ILE A 207 -52.99 -59.91 -19.48
C ILE A 207 -51.63 -59.56 -18.87
#